data_AF-A0A264Y9M7-F1
#
_entry.id   AF-A0A264Y9M7-F1
#
_cell.length_a   1.000
_cell.length_b   1.000
_cell.length_c   1.000
_cell.angle_alpha   90.00
_cell.angle_beta   90.00
_cell.angle_gamma   90.00
#
_symmetry.space_group_name_H-M   'P 1'
#
loop_
_entity.id
_entity.type
_entity.pdbx_description
1 polymer ?
#
loop_
_entity_poly.entity_id
_entity_poly.type
_entity_poly.pdbx_seq_one_letter_code
_entity_poly.pdbx_strand_id
1 'polypeptide(L)'
;MGKVKVKKADVWIDMTPMSDVMVLLLTFFMLTSTFVKNEAVKVVTPGSVSEIKVPESNVLTVLCDKDGRIFVGMDNPRRMGELVQGMADQYGVQLTKKQFETAQGAATIGVNMQDLASALNQEDRLNEFQATKGIPTDSVDGKMSQFQDWIKMARDNNGSDMKLAIKADAGTPYKVIKKMMSELQDMSENRYYLITALKSKSED
;
A
#
# COMPACT_ATOMS: atom_id res chain seq x y z
N MET A 1 20.79 77.04 -24.94
CA MET A 1 20.12 76.42 -23.78
C MET A 1 20.81 75.10 -23.48
N GLY A 2 21.43 74.96 -22.31
CA GLY A 2 22.17 73.75 -21.94
C GLY A 2 21.22 72.58 -21.68
N LYS A 3 21.41 71.45 -22.37
CA LYS A 3 20.67 70.21 -22.09
C LYS A 3 21.14 69.66 -20.74
N VAL A 4 20.28 69.75 -19.72
CA VAL A 4 20.52 69.13 -18.42
C VAL A 4 20.51 67.61 -18.60
N LYS A 5 21.68 66.98 -18.45
CA LYS A 5 21.79 65.51 -18.42
C LYS A 5 21.27 65.00 -17.07
N VAL A 6 20.07 64.43 -17.07
CA VAL A 6 19.51 63.75 -15.89
C VAL A 6 20.34 62.47 -15.65
N LYS A 7 20.97 62.36 -14.48
CA LYS A 7 21.66 61.13 -14.06
C LYS A 7 20.62 60.03 -13.89
N LYS A 8 20.75 58.93 -14.65
CA LYS A 8 19.97 57.70 -14.40
C LYS A 8 20.48 57.09 -13.09
N ALA A 9 19.63 56.99 -12.08
CA ALA A 9 19.90 56.20 -10.89
C ALA A 9 19.76 54.73 -11.29
N ASP A 10 20.84 53.96 -11.14
CA ASP A 10 20.82 52.52 -11.35
C ASP A 10 20.07 51.90 -10.16
N VAL A 11 18.87 51.38 -10.40
CA VAL A 11 18.05 50.76 -9.35
C VAL A 11 18.60 49.34 -9.16
N TRP A 12 19.46 49.18 -8.16
CA TRP A 12 19.93 47.85 -7.75
C TRP A 12 18.76 47.08 -7.14
N ILE A 13 18.23 46.12 -7.87
CA ILE A 13 17.17 45.23 -7.39
C ILE A 13 17.85 44.14 -6.57
N ASP A 14 17.66 44.20 -5.26
CA ASP A 14 18.10 43.14 -4.36
C ASP A 14 17.30 41.86 -4.63
N MET A 15 17.99 40.80 -5.04
CA MET A 15 17.40 39.48 -5.29
C MET A 15 17.29 38.64 -4.01
N THR A 16 17.89 39.08 -2.91
CA THR A 16 17.90 38.36 -1.62
C THR A 16 16.49 38.02 -1.12
N PRO A 17 15.49 38.93 -1.19
CA PRO A 17 14.12 38.60 -0.78
C PRO A 17 13.47 37.54 -1.66
N MET A 18 13.79 37.54 -2.96
CA MET A 18 13.22 36.58 -3.91
C MET A 18 13.82 35.19 -3.72
N SER A 19 15.13 35.09 -3.48
CA SER A 19 15.78 33.81 -3.20
C SER A 19 15.34 33.21 -1.86
N ASP A 20 15.13 34.02 -0.83
CA ASP A 20 14.72 33.54 0.49
C ASP A 20 13.32 32.88 0.45
N VAL A 21 12.35 33.53 -0.21
CA VAL A 21 11.01 32.97 -0.40
C VAL A 21 11.03 31.65 -1.16
N MET A 22 11.89 31.51 -2.16
CA MET A 22 12.03 30.26 -2.93
C MET A 22 12.60 29.12 -2.07
N VAL A 23 13.59 29.40 -1.23
CA VAL A 23 14.18 28.42 -0.32
C VAL A 23 13.16 28.01 0.76
N LEU A 24 12.38 28.95 1.30
CA LEU A 24 11.31 28.66 2.26
C LEU A 24 10.23 27.75 1.65
N LEU A 25 9.82 27.97 0.40
CA LEU A 25 8.85 27.10 -0.27
C LEU A 25 9.42 25.72 -0.58
N LEU A 26 10.68 25.63 -1.02
CA LEU A 26 11.34 24.35 -1.26
C LEU A 26 11.48 23.54 0.04
N THR A 27 11.88 24.18 1.14
CA THR A 27 11.98 23.50 2.45
C THR A 27 10.62 23.09 2.98
N PHE A 28 9.58 23.92 2.82
CA PHE A 28 8.21 23.55 3.16
C PHE A 28 7.71 22.35 2.35
N PHE A 29 7.88 22.33 1.03
CA PHE A 29 7.48 21.20 0.19
C PHE A 29 8.30 19.94 0.48
N MET A 30 9.61 20.06 0.74
CA MET A 30 10.42 18.91 1.15
C MET A 30 9.96 18.32 2.48
N LEU A 31 9.70 19.15 3.49
CA LEU A 31 9.26 18.69 4.82
C LEU A 31 7.82 18.17 4.85
N THR A 32 6.94 18.69 3.99
CA THR A 32 5.54 18.23 3.89
C THR A 32 5.36 17.09 2.89
N SER A 33 6.36 16.81 2.04
CA SER A 33 6.32 15.66 1.14
C SER A 33 6.36 14.36 1.95
N THR A 34 5.35 13.51 1.73
CA THR A 34 5.33 12.17 2.29
C THR A 34 5.96 11.21 1.28
N PHE A 35 6.86 10.34 1.72
CA PHE A 35 7.36 9.26 0.87
C PHE A 35 6.20 8.41 0.35
N VAL A 36 6.10 8.30 -0.98
CA VAL A 36 5.18 7.35 -1.61
C VAL A 36 5.74 5.96 -1.39
N LYS A 37 5.04 5.16 -0.59
CA LYS A 37 5.37 3.74 -0.46
C LYS A 37 5.16 3.08 -1.82
N ASN A 38 6.23 2.52 -2.38
CA ASN A 38 6.13 1.82 -3.65
C ASN A 38 5.39 0.50 -3.42
N GLU A 39 4.19 0.36 -3.99
CA GLU A 39 3.41 -0.89 -3.96
C GLU A 39 3.96 -1.85 -5.03
N ALA A 40 3.88 -3.17 -4.78
CA ALA A 40 4.36 -4.18 -5.72
C ALA A 40 3.65 -4.12 -7.09
N VAL A 41 2.42 -3.63 -7.12
CA VAL A 41 1.57 -3.54 -8.31
C VAL A 41 0.79 -2.23 -8.28
N LYS A 42 0.79 -1.51 -9.41
CA LYS A 42 -0.04 -0.31 -9.58
C LYS A 42 -1.48 -0.70 -9.90
N VAL A 43 -2.35 -0.61 -8.89
CA VAL A 43 -3.77 -0.91 -9.02
C VAL A 43 -4.57 0.33 -9.43
N VAL A 44 -5.28 0.25 -10.54
CA VAL A 44 -6.25 1.25 -11.00
C VAL A 44 -7.62 0.87 -10.43
N THR A 45 -8.00 1.54 -9.35
CA THR A 45 -9.25 1.24 -8.65
C THR A 45 -10.47 1.70 -9.45
N PRO A 46 -11.59 0.96 -9.42
CA PRO A 46 -12.81 1.34 -10.12
C PRO A 46 -13.45 2.58 -9.46
N GLY A 47 -14.25 3.31 -10.25
CA GLY A 47 -14.97 4.50 -9.78
C GLY A 47 -16.19 4.15 -8.91
N SER A 48 -16.37 4.85 -7.80
CA SER A 48 -17.53 4.74 -6.90
C SER A 48 -18.07 6.11 -6.53
N VAL A 49 -19.35 6.13 -6.15
CA VAL A 49 -20.06 7.30 -5.61
C VAL A 49 -20.07 7.33 -4.08
N SER A 50 -19.47 6.32 -3.43
CA SER A 50 -19.41 6.22 -1.97
C SER A 50 -18.21 6.98 -1.42
N GLU A 51 -18.44 7.91 -0.49
CA GLU A 51 -17.42 8.73 0.17
C GLU A 51 -17.00 8.18 1.55
N ILE A 52 -17.34 6.92 1.85
CA ILE A 52 -16.99 6.32 3.14
C ILE A 52 -15.45 6.21 3.24
N LYS A 53 -14.87 7.01 4.14
CA LYS A 53 -13.43 6.99 4.39
C LYS A 53 -13.06 5.67 5.06
N VAL A 54 -12.05 5.00 4.50
CA VAL A 54 -11.39 3.88 5.16
C VAL A 54 -10.69 4.42 6.41
N PRO A 55 -10.85 3.77 7.57
CA PRO A 55 -10.12 4.15 8.77
C PRO A 55 -8.61 4.18 8.52
N GLU A 56 -7.91 5.11 9.16
CA GLU A 56 -6.45 5.26 8.95
C GLU A 56 -5.62 4.31 9.81
N SER A 57 -6.23 3.75 10.86
CA SER A 57 -5.55 2.87 11.82
C SER A 57 -6.25 1.53 11.96
N ASN A 58 -5.45 0.50 12.24
CA ASN A 58 -5.89 -0.87 12.46
C ASN A 58 -6.62 -1.48 11.25
N VAL A 59 -6.03 -1.31 10.06
CA VAL A 59 -6.62 -1.76 8.80
C VAL A 59 -5.70 -2.75 8.10
N LEU A 60 -6.24 -3.95 7.86
CA LEU A 60 -5.68 -4.91 6.92
C LEU A 60 -6.15 -4.55 5.52
N THR A 61 -5.21 -4.27 4.63
CA THR A 61 -5.49 -3.97 3.22
C THR A 61 -5.20 -5.18 2.37
N VAL A 62 -6.21 -5.70 1.68
CA VAL A 62 -6.07 -6.76 0.68
C VAL A 62 -6.05 -6.09 -0.69
N LEU A 63 -4.95 -6.26 -1.41
CA LEU A 63 -4.76 -5.70 -2.75
C LEU A 63 -4.89 -6.81 -3.79
N CYS A 64 -5.66 -6.56 -4.86
CA CYS A 64 -5.87 -7.49 -5.95
C CYS A 64 -5.50 -6.85 -7.29
N ASP A 65 -4.59 -7.49 -8.02
CA ASP A 65 -4.13 -7.06 -9.34
C ASP A 65 -5.11 -7.48 -10.47
N LYS A 66 -4.92 -6.93 -11.66
CA LYS A 66 -5.58 -7.31 -12.93
C LYS A 66 -5.50 -8.80 -13.20
N ASP A 67 -4.35 -9.40 -12.93
CA ASP A 67 -4.12 -10.84 -13.11
C ASP A 67 -4.81 -11.71 -12.03
N GLY A 68 -5.47 -11.09 -11.05
CA GLY A 68 -6.12 -11.78 -9.93
C GLY A 68 -5.15 -12.22 -8.82
N ARG A 69 -3.92 -11.71 -8.82
CA ARG A 69 -2.94 -11.95 -7.74
C ARG A 69 -3.34 -11.14 -6.51
N ILE A 70 -3.25 -11.78 -5.34
CA ILE A 70 -3.64 -11.17 -4.06
C ILE A 70 -2.40 -10.86 -3.23
N PHE A 71 -2.41 -9.69 -2.62
CA PHE A 71 -1.39 -9.17 -1.72
C PHE A 71 -2.06 -8.68 -0.43
N VAL A 72 -1.36 -8.76 0.70
CA VAL A 72 -1.82 -8.26 1.99
C VAL A 72 -0.89 -7.17 2.51
N GLY A 73 -1.49 -6.11 3.04
CA GLY A 73 -0.88 -4.88 3.51
C GLY A 73 -1.37 -4.54 4.91
N MET A 74 -0.51 -3.98 5.75
CA MET A 74 -0.90 -3.42 7.05
C MET A 74 -0.55 -1.93 7.08
N ASP A 75 -1.35 -1.15 7.78
CA ASP A 75 -1.12 0.27 8.01
C ASP A 75 0.20 0.54 8.75
N ASN A 76 0.49 -0.29 9.76
CA ASN A 76 1.65 -0.14 10.62
C ASN A 76 2.81 -1.12 10.25
N PRO A 77 4.02 -0.62 9.96
CA PRO A 77 5.23 -1.43 9.70
C PRO A 77 5.50 -2.51 10.75
N ARG A 78 5.31 -2.19 12.03
CA ARG A 78 5.55 -3.15 13.11
C ARG A 78 4.58 -4.32 13.04
N ARG A 79 3.30 -4.03 12.82
CA ARG A 79 2.24 -5.04 12.68
C ARG A 79 2.42 -5.87 11.43
N MET A 80 2.94 -5.28 10.35
CA MET A 80 3.35 -6.03 9.16
C MET A 80 4.42 -7.06 9.51
N GLY A 81 5.48 -6.66 10.23
CA GLY A 81 6.51 -7.60 10.67
C GLY A 81 5.97 -8.73 11.54
N GLU A 82 5.13 -8.39 12.53
CA GLU A 82 4.49 -9.37 13.43
C GLU A 82 3.55 -10.34 12.67
N LEU A 83 2.80 -9.84 11.68
CA LEU A 83 1.96 -10.65 10.81
C LEU A 83 2.77 -11.65 9.97
N VAL A 84 3.83 -11.16 9.32
CA VAL A 84 4.71 -12.00 8.50
C VAL A 84 5.44 -13.02 9.35
N GLN A 85 5.86 -12.65 10.56
CA GLN A 85 6.48 -13.55 11.52
C GLN A 85 5.51 -14.64 11.98
N GLY A 86 4.29 -14.28 12.39
CA GLY A 86 3.29 -15.26 12.81
C GLY A 86 2.95 -16.26 11.70
N MET A 87 2.85 -15.78 10.46
CA MET A 87 2.69 -16.66 9.29
C MET A 87 3.91 -17.55 9.09
N ALA A 88 5.12 -17.02 9.18
CA ALA A 88 6.35 -17.81 9.03
C ALA A 88 6.45 -18.91 10.10
N ASP A 89 6.14 -18.59 11.35
CA ASP A 89 6.14 -19.54 12.48
C ASP A 89 5.09 -20.65 12.29
N GLN A 90 3.87 -20.30 11.83
CA GLN A 90 2.81 -21.28 11.53
C GLN A 90 3.22 -22.28 10.44
N TYR A 91 4.07 -21.86 9.50
CA TYR A 91 4.55 -22.68 8.38
C TYR A 91 5.97 -23.24 8.60
N GLY A 92 6.55 -23.05 9.80
CA GLY A 92 7.88 -23.58 10.15
C GLY A 92 9.05 -22.88 9.46
N VAL A 93 8.85 -21.67 8.93
CA VAL A 93 9.87 -20.86 8.27
C VAL A 93 10.52 -19.94 9.31
N GLN A 94 11.80 -20.15 9.61
CA GLN A 94 12.54 -19.28 10.53
C GLN A 94 13.01 -18.02 9.79
N LEU A 95 12.49 -16.87 10.20
CA LEU A 95 12.94 -15.58 9.67
C LEU A 95 14.19 -15.09 10.38
N THR A 96 15.14 -14.60 9.60
CA THR A 96 16.30 -13.85 10.11
C THR A 96 15.90 -12.42 10.45
N LYS A 97 16.70 -11.75 11.31
CA LYS A 97 16.50 -10.34 11.67
C LYS A 97 16.38 -9.42 10.45
N LYS A 98 17.20 -9.66 9.42
CA LYS A 98 17.19 -8.89 8.17
C LYS A 98 15.88 -9.06 7.40
N GLN A 99 15.39 -10.30 7.30
CA GLN A 99 14.10 -10.59 6.64
C GLN A 99 12.92 -9.97 7.38
N PHE A 100 12.99 -9.91 8.72
CA PHE A 100 11.99 -9.24 9.53
C PHE A 100 11.99 -7.72 9.29
N GLU A 101 13.16 -7.09 9.23
CA GLU A 101 13.29 -5.66 8.88
C GLU A 101 12.74 -5.37 7.47
N THR A 102 13.03 -6.23 6.49
CA THR A 102 12.45 -6.15 5.14
C THR A 102 10.92 -6.28 5.18
N ALA A 103 10.40 -7.23 5.96
CA ALA A 103 8.95 -7.41 6.14
C ALA A 103 8.29 -6.17 6.75
N GLN A 104 8.90 -5.56 7.77
CA GLN A 104 8.40 -4.33 8.38
C GLN A 104 8.37 -3.16 7.37
N GLY A 105 9.38 -3.04 6.53
CA GLY A 105 9.46 -2.01 5.49
C GLY A 105 8.51 -2.23 4.31
N ALA A 106 8.01 -3.46 4.11
CA ALA A 106 7.17 -3.80 2.98
C ALA A 106 5.77 -3.17 3.11
N ALA A 107 5.32 -2.52 2.04
CA ALA A 107 3.95 -2.01 1.95
C ALA A 107 2.93 -3.15 1.83
N THR A 108 3.28 -4.19 1.06
CA THR A 108 2.45 -5.36 0.80
C THR A 108 3.30 -6.62 0.67
N ILE A 109 2.72 -7.77 1.04
CA ILE A 109 3.27 -9.11 0.84
C ILE A 109 2.28 -9.94 0.03
N GLY A 110 2.73 -10.53 -1.08
CA GLY A 110 1.92 -11.33 -2.00
C GLY A 110 2.71 -12.51 -2.55
N VAL A 111 3.24 -13.35 -1.67
CA VAL A 111 3.99 -14.55 -2.06
C VAL A 111 3.43 -15.79 -1.39
N ASN A 112 3.66 -16.94 -2.00
CA ASN A 112 3.43 -18.21 -1.34
C ASN A 112 4.37 -18.33 -0.13
N MET A 113 3.92 -18.97 0.95
CA MET A 113 4.73 -19.24 2.13
C MET A 113 6.06 -19.95 1.84
N GLN A 114 6.11 -20.81 0.82
CA GLN A 114 7.36 -21.47 0.39
C GLN A 114 8.40 -20.48 -0.15
N ASP A 115 7.94 -19.41 -0.78
CA ASP A 115 8.77 -18.37 -1.38
C ASP A 115 9.02 -17.18 -0.45
N LEU A 116 8.40 -17.16 0.74
CA LEU A 116 8.43 -16.01 1.65
C LEU A 116 9.86 -15.64 2.05
N ALA A 117 10.67 -16.61 2.48
CA ALA A 117 12.06 -16.36 2.85
C ALA A 117 12.89 -15.84 1.67
N SER A 118 12.70 -16.41 0.48
CA SER A 118 13.39 -15.98 -0.74
C SER A 118 12.96 -14.59 -1.19
N ALA A 119 11.69 -14.24 -1.01
CA ALA A 119 11.16 -12.91 -1.29
C ALA A 119 11.76 -11.86 -0.36
N LEU A 120 11.78 -12.13 0.96
CA LEU A 120 12.31 -11.20 1.97
C LEU A 120 13.83 -10.99 1.85
N ASN A 121 14.55 -11.93 1.22
CA ASN A 121 15.96 -11.75 0.87
C ASN A 121 16.21 -10.77 -0.30
N GLN A 122 15.18 -10.41 -1.06
CA GLN A 122 15.33 -9.49 -2.21
C GLN A 122 15.34 -8.01 -1.81
N GLU A 123 15.02 -7.66 -0.56
CA GLU A 123 15.05 -6.30 -0.02
C GLU A 123 14.40 -5.28 -0.98
N ASP A 124 15.20 -4.46 -1.66
CA ASP A 124 14.73 -3.43 -2.59
C ASP A 124 13.96 -3.98 -3.80
N ARG A 125 14.26 -5.22 -4.21
CA ARG A 125 13.63 -5.90 -5.35
C ARG A 125 12.44 -6.76 -4.96
N LEU A 126 12.03 -6.69 -3.69
CA LEU A 126 10.90 -7.43 -3.17
C LEU A 126 9.65 -7.17 -4.02
N ASN A 127 9.34 -5.90 -4.31
CA ASN A 127 8.16 -5.52 -5.10
C ASN A 127 8.15 -6.14 -6.50
N GLU A 128 9.30 -6.16 -7.20
CA GLU A 128 9.42 -6.79 -8.53
C GLU A 128 9.21 -8.30 -8.47
N PHE A 129 9.79 -8.94 -7.44
CA PHE A 129 9.67 -10.37 -7.23
C PHE A 129 8.22 -10.77 -6.93
N GLN A 130 7.57 -9.98 -6.08
CA GLN A 130 6.18 -10.15 -5.70
C GLN A 130 5.22 -9.87 -6.87
N ALA A 131 5.52 -8.95 -7.78
CA ALA A 131 4.61 -8.60 -8.88
C ALA A 131 4.20 -9.80 -9.74
N THR A 132 5.10 -10.78 -9.90
CA THR A 132 4.85 -12.02 -10.65
C THR A 132 4.22 -13.14 -9.82
N LYS A 133 4.15 -12.96 -8.49
CA LYS A 133 3.67 -13.93 -7.52
C LYS A 133 2.42 -13.40 -6.79
N GLY A 134 1.68 -14.28 -6.15
CA GLY A 134 0.48 -13.88 -5.40
C GLY A 134 0.24 -14.87 -4.27
N ILE A 135 -0.52 -14.45 -3.26
CA ILE A 135 -1.00 -15.38 -2.22
C ILE A 135 -2.02 -16.32 -2.87
N PRO A 136 -1.79 -17.65 -2.82
CA PRO A 136 -2.75 -18.59 -3.35
C PRO A 136 -4.02 -18.61 -2.51
N THR A 137 -5.16 -18.57 -3.19
CA THR A 137 -6.51 -18.73 -2.63
C THR A 137 -6.96 -20.20 -2.68
N ASP A 138 -6.07 -21.11 -3.04
CA ASP A 138 -6.42 -22.50 -3.25
C ASP A 138 -6.36 -23.24 -1.91
N SER A 139 -7.51 -23.72 -1.44
CA SER A 139 -7.58 -24.66 -0.33
C SER A 139 -7.01 -25.99 -0.81
N VAL A 140 -5.85 -26.36 -0.30
CA VAL A 140 -5.28 -27.70 -0.48
C VAL A 140 -5.77 -28.57 0.68
N ASP A 141 -6.42 -29.69 0.36
CA ASP A 141 -6.86 -30.72 1.32
C ASP A 141 -7.89 -30.27 2.39
N GLY A 142 -8.86 -29.41 2.04
CA GLY A 142 -9.97 -29.05 2.92
C GLY A 142 -9.56 -28.22 4.15
N LYS A 143 -8.35 -27.68 4.14
CA LYS A 143 -7.82 -26.73 5.13
C LYS A 143 -8.04 -25.30 4.68
N MET A 144 -7.89 -24.34 5.59
CA MET A 144 -7.99 -22.91 5.27
C MET A 144 -7.00 -22.56 4.15
N SER A 145 -7.39 -21.68 3.23
CA SER A 145 -6.48 -21.19 2.19
C SER A 145 -5.37 -20.35 2.82
N GLN A 146 -4.22 -20.20 2.15
CA GLN A 146 -3.15 -19.33 2.68
C GLN A 146 -3.67 -17.91 2.90
N PHE A 147 -4.55 -17.42 2.03
CA PHE A 147 -5.24 -16.14 2.19
C PHE A 147 -6.06 -16.06 3.49
N GLN A 148 -6.82 -17.11 3.81
CA GLN A 148 -7.59 -17.18 5.05
C GLN A 148 -6.69 -17.20 6.29
N ASP A 149 -5.55 -17.90 6.23
CA ASP A 149 -4.55 -17.89 7.31
C ASP A 149 -3.98 -16.49 7.54
N TRP A 150 -3.66 -15.73 6.48
CA TRP A 150 -3.19 -14.33 6.61
C TRP A 150 -4.21 -13.45 7.33
N ILE A 151 -5.50 -13.58 7.01
CA ILE A 151 -6.56 -12.79 7.64
C ILE A 151 -6.73 -13.20 9.10
N LYS A 152 -6.71 -14.50 9.40
CA LYS A 152 -6.82 -15.02 10.75
C LYS A 152 -5.65 -14.55 11.62
N MET A 153 -4.43 -14.66 11.12
CA MET A 153 -3.22 -14.20 11.81
C MET A 153 -3.27 -12.68 12.06
N ALA A 154 -3.73 -11.91 11.06
CA ALA A 154 -3.91 -10.47 11.23
C ALA A 154 -4.97 -10.14 12.31
N ARG A 155 -6.05 -10.92 12.37
CA ARG A 155 -7.11 -10.78 13.37
C ARG A 155 -6.64 -11.16 14.77
N ASP A 156 -5.89 -12.25 14.90
CA ASP A 156 -5.35 -12.73 16.16
C ASP A 156 -4.32 -11.74 16.75
N ASN A 157 -3.50 -11.12 15.90
CA ASN A 157 -2.49 -10.14 16.31
C ASN A 157 -3.06 -8.75 16.62
N ASN A 158 -4.10 -8.32 15.89
CA ASN A 158 -4.61 -6.94 15.95
C ASN A 158 -5.95 -6.78 16.66
N GLY A 159 -6.60 -7.88 17.05
CA GLY A 159 -7.88 -7.88 17.75
C GLY A 159 -9.10 -7.86 16.83
N SER A 160 -10.27 -8.00 17.48
CA SER A 160 -11.58 -8.07 16.82
C SER A 160 -12.06 -6.75 16.22
N ASP A 161 -11.43 -5.63 16.57
CA ASP A 161 -11.77 -4.29 16.08
C ASP A 161 -11.14 -3.98 14.70
N MET A 162 -10.13 -4.75 14.29
CA MET A 162 -9.42 -4.60 13.01
C MET A 162 -10.41 -4.48 11.83
N LYS A 163 -10.13 -3.56 10.92
CA LYS A 163 -10.93 -3.36 9.72
C LYS A 163 -10.27 -4.01 8.53
N LEU A 164 -11.09 -4.57 7.65
CA LEU A 164 -10.63 -5.11 6.38
C LEU A 164 -10.93 -4.11 5.27
N ALA A 165 -9.94 -3.78 4.45
CA ALA A 165 -10.10 -2.96 3.26
C ALA A 165 -9.64 -3.75 2.04
N ILE A 166 -10.40 -3.71 0.96
CA ILE A 166 -10.11 -4.42 -0.28
C ILE A 166 -9.89 -3.38 -1.38
N LYS A 167 -8.71 -3.40 -1.99
CA LYS A 167 -8.30 -2.56 -3.12
C LYS A 167 -8.11 -3.47 -4.33
N ALA A 168 -9.04 -3.45 -5.27
CA ALA A 168 -8.97 -4.27 -6.49
C ALA A 168 -8.84 -3.40 -7.74
N ASP A 169 -8.18 -3.92 -8.77
CA ASP A 169 -8.12 -3.27 -10.07
C ASP A 169 -9.45 -3.40 -10.81
N ALA A 170 -9.82 -2.38 -11.58
CA ALA A 170 -11.02 -2.39 -12.42
C ALA A 170 -11.00 -3.51 -13.48
N GLY A 171 -9.81 -3.93 -13.92
CA GLY A 171 -9.61 -5.01 -14.88
C GLY A 171 -9.60 -6.42 -14.28
N THR A 172 -9.64 -6.56 -12.95
CA THR A 172 -9.60 -7.87 -12.31
C THR A 172 -10.84 -8.71 -12.66
N PRO A 173 -10.69 -9.98 -13.08
CA PRO A 173 -11.82 -10.84 -13.35
C PRO A 173 -12.73 -11.02 -12.13
N TYR A 174 -14.04 -10.79 -12.32
CA TYR A 174 -15.03 -10.92 -11.24
C TYR A 174 -15.02 -12.30 -10.57
N LYS A 175 -14.65 -13.36 -11.29
CA LYS A 175 -14.51 -14.71 -10.73
C LYS A 175 -13.52 -14.76 -9.56
N VAL A 176 -12.40 -14.04 -9.66
CA VAL A 176 -11.37 -14.00 -8.62
C VAL A 176 -11.88 -13.22 -7.40
N ILE A 177 -12.48 -12.05 -7.64
CA ILE A 177 -13.07 -11.22 -6.58
C ILE A 177 -14.17 -12.01 -5.84
N LYS A 178 -15.05 -12.68 -6.58
CA LYS A 178 -16.11 -13.52 -5.99
C LYS A 178 -15.54 -14.66 -5.15
N LYS A 179 -14.47 -15.32 -5.61
CA LYS A 179 -13.80 -16.38 -4.83
C LYS A 179 -13.25 -15.83 -3.52
N MET A 180 -12.52 -14.72 -3.58
CA MET A 180 -11.98 -14.04 -2.39
C MET A 180 -13.09 -13.59 -1.42
N MET A 181 -14.19 -13.02 -1.92
CA MET A 181 -15.34 -12.63 -1.08
C MET A 181 -16.03 -13.85 -0.45
N SER A 182 -16.07 -14.99 -1.16
CA SER A 182 -16.63 -16.22 -0.61
C SER A 182 -15.74 -16.78 0.51
N GLU A 183 -14.42 -16.76 0.33
CA GLU A 183 -13.46 -17.18 1.37
C GLU A 183 -13.55 -16.31 2.63
N LEU A 184 -13.77 -15.00 2.47
CA LEU A 184 -14.04 -14.08 3.58
C LEU A 184 -15.36 -14.40 4.27
N GLN A 185 -16.41 -14.68 3.49
CA GLN A 185 -17.72 -15.05 4.01
C GLN A 185 -17.67 -16.36 4.81
N ASP A 186 -16.90 -17.35 4.34
CA ASP A 186 -16.70 -18.63 5.04
C ASP A 186 -16.03 -18.43 6.40
N MET A 187 -15.18 -17.40 6.54
CA MET A 187 -14.59 -16.99 7.82
C MET A 187 -15.51 -16.12 8.69
N SER A 188 -16.77 -15.90 8.27
CA SER A 188 -17.69 -14.93 8.88
C SER A 188 -17.21 -13.47 8.84
N GLU A 189 -16.27 -13.16 7.93
CA GLU A 189 -15.70 -11.83 7.74
C GLU A 189 -16.48 -11.00 6.72
N ASN A 190 -17.70 -10.62 7.11
CA ASN A 190 -18.67 -9.96 6.22
C ASN A 190 -18.55 -8.43 6.18
N ARG A 191 -17.66 -7.83 6.97
CA ARG A 191 -17.53 -6.37 7.10
C ARG A 191 -16.18 -5.89 6.57
N TYR A 192 -16.19 -5.39 5.33
CA TYR A 192 -15.02 -4.83 4.67
C TYR A 192 -15.35 -3.52 3.95
N TYR A 193 -14.33 -2.69 3.79
CA TYR A 193 -14.37 -1.48 2.97
C TYR A 193 -13.84 -1.80 1.58
N LEU A 194 -14.48 -1.27 0.54
CA LEU A 194 -13.96 -1.33 -0.82
C LEU A 194 -13.27 0.00 -1.13
N ILE A 195 -11.99 -0.05 -1.48
CA ILE A 195 -11.22 1.13 -1.90
C ILE A 195 -11.45 1.33 -3.39
N THR A 196 -12.11 2.42 -3.71
CA THR A 196 -12.51 2.83 -5.06
C THR A 196 -12.12 4.28 -5.30
N ALA A 197 -11.81 4.64 -6.55
CA ALA A 197 -11.65 6.04 -6.91
C ALA A 197 -13.01 6.75 -6.86
N LEU A 198 -13.05 8.05 -6.53
CA LEU A 198 -14.28 8.82 -6.67
C LEU A 198 -14.60 8.98 -8.16
N LYS A 199 -15.80 8.60 -8.58
CA LYS A 199 -16.24 8.81 -9.97
C LYS A 199 -16.45 10.32 -10.17
N SER A 200 -15.56 10.97 -10.92
CA SER A 200 -15.78 12.36 -11.34
C SER A 200 -17.03 12.41 -12.23
N LYS A 201 -17.97 13.30 -11.89
CA LYS A 201 -19.26 13.50 -12.56
C LYS A 201 -19.16 14.10 -13.98
N SER A 202 -18.02 13.99 -14.64
CA SER A 202 -17.75 14.63 -15.94
C SER A 202 -17.38 13.58 -16.99
N GLU A 203 -18.40 12.97 -17.59
CA GLU A 203 -18.41 12.46 -18.97
C GLU A 203 -19.83 11.95 -19.25
N ASP A 204 -20.69 12.91 -19.61
CA ASP A 204 -21.86 12.76 -20.49
C ASP A 204 -21.82 13.96 -21.47
#